data_AF-A0A6N6RW45-F1
#
_entry.id   AF-A0A6N6RW45-F1
#
_cell.length_a   1.000
_cell.length_b   1.000
_cell.length_c   1.000
_cell.angle_alpha   90.00
_cell.angle_beta   90.00
_cell.angle_gamma   90.00
#
_symmetry.space_group_name_H-M   'P 1'
#
loop_
_entity.id
_entity.type
_entity.pdbx_description
1 polymer ?
#
loop_
_entity_poly.entity_id
_entity_poly.type
_entity_poly.pdbx_seq_one_letter_code
_entity_poly.pdbx_strand_id
1 'polypeptide(L)'
;MGNVTQGQIVEFGSHLVKRAEWISPPQAISWYPQTITWLFIGLTSIVVVFGYIAHRYHQYLKRTYLREAWALFQKYEHEQNIAAIAQLMKQLAHQHWPKSDIGTMTNQEFAQFICQSSATKLHSVQISQLMESSYRASPTLTDLERQAIRRWFKEVTC
;
A
#
# COMPACT_ATOMS: atom_id res chain seq x y z
N MET A 1 65.47 -78.35 44.80
CA MET A 1 64.11 -77.83 45.12
C MET A 1 64.00 -76.44 44.54
N GLY A 2 63.26 -76.27 43.46
CA GLY A 2 63.02 -74.96 42.84
C GLY A 2 61.70 -75.04 42.10
N ASN A 3 60.62 -74.55 42.71
CA ASN A 3 59.32 -74.43 42.06
C ASN A 3 59.31 -73.15 41.24
N VAL A 4 59.28 -73.28 39.92
CA VAL A 4 59.00 -72.18 39.00
C VAL A 4 57.49 -72.13 38.81
N THR A 5 56.81 -71.22 39.50
CA THR A 5 55.42 -70.88 39.22
C THR A 5 55.37 -70.12 37.89
N GLN A 6 55.04 -70.82 36.80
CA GLN A 6 54.63 -70.18 35.55
C GLN A 6 53.32 -69.43 35.80
N GLY A 7 53.38 -68.11 35.74
CA GLY A 7 52.20 -67.26 35.77
C GLY A 7 51.27 -67.61 34.61
N GLN A 8 50.04 -67.97 34.93
CA GLN A 8 48.99 -68.27 33.97
C GLN A 8 48.62 -66.95 33.25
N ILE A 9 49.08 -66.79 32.01
CA ILE A 9 48.67 -65.67 31.15
C ILE A 9 47.21 -65.93 30.81
N VAL A 10 46.31 -65.20 31.46
CA VAL A 10 44.89 -65.46 31.29
C VAL A 10 44.40 -64.79 30.01
N GLU A 11 44.04 -65.62 29.03
CA GLU A 11 43.65 -65.27 27.66
C GLU A 11 42.25 -64.64 27.58
N PHE A 12 41.89 -63.78 28.54
CA PHE A 12 40.54 -63.25 28.72
C PHE A 12 40.07 -62.34 27.58
N GLY A 13 40.97 -61.78 26.76
CA GLY A 13 40.61 -60.79 25.74
C GLY A 13 40.48 -61.31 24.30
N SER A 14 41.14 -62.42 23.96
CA SER A 14 41.31 -62.85 22.55
C SER A 14 40.01 -63.32 21.89
N HIS A 15 39.19 -64.05 22.65
CA HIS A 15 37.94 -64.60 22.14
C HIS A 15 36.82 -63.55 21.97
N LEU A 16 36.91 -62.43 22.70
CA LEU A 16 35.96 -61.30 22.57
C LEU A 16 36.23 -60.51 21.29
N VAL A 17 37.50 -60.28 20.96
CA VAL A 17 37.91 -59.61 19.71
C VAL A 17 37.51 -60.43 18.48
N LYS A 18 37.58 -61.77 18.56
CA LYS A 18 37.11 -62.67 17.48
C LYS A 18 35.60 -62.60 17.22
N ARG A 19 34.79 -62.09 18.16
CA ARG A 19 33.34 -61.94 18.03
C ARG A 19 32.89 -60.50 17.79
N ALA A 20 33.85 -59.57 17.68
CA ALA A 20 33.54 -58.19 17.35
C ALA A 20 33.18 -58.10 15.86
N GLU A 21 31.89 -58.10 15.56
CA GLU A 21 31.40 -57.74 14.24
C GLU A 21 31.49 -56.23 14.05
N TRP A 22 32.01 -55.80 12.91
CA TRP A 22 32.13 -54.39 12.58
C TRP A 22 30.73 -53.80 12.31
N ILE A 23 30.22 -53.03 13.27
CA ILE A 23 28.96 -52.31 13.10
C ILE A 23 29.21 -51.16 12.11
N SER A 24 28.52 -51.19 10.98
CA SER A 24 28.54 -50.05 10.05
C SER A 24 27.86 -48.85 10.71
N PRO A 25 28.45 -47.65 10.66
CA PRO A 25 27.81 -46.46 11.21
C PRO A 25 26.46 -46.23 10.51
N PRO A 26 25.43 -45.77 11.24
CA PRO A 26 24.14 -45.50 10.63
C PRO A 26 24.31 -44.44 9.54
N GLN A 27 23.56 -44.59 8.45
CA GLN A 27 23.51 -43.56 7.42
C GLN A 27 23.08 -42.23 8.05
N ALA A 28 23.71 -41.14 7.61
CA ALA A 28 23.43 -39.82 8.13
C ALA A 28 21.95 -39.48 7.97
N ILE A 29 21.28 -39.22 9.09
CA ILE A 29 19.89 -38.78 9.11
C ILE A 29 19.84 -37.41 8.43
N SER A 30 19.00 -37.25 7.41
CA SER A 30 18.77 -35.93 6.82
C SER A 30 18.09 -35.03 7.86
N TRP A 31 18.78 -33.97 8.27
CA TRP A 31 18.26 -32.94 9.17
C TRP A 31 17.36 -31.93 8.43
N TYR A 32 17.22 -32.05 7.11
CA TYR A 32 16.30 -31.22 6.35
C TYR A 32 14.89 -31.79 6.53
N PRO A 33 13.98 -31.09 7.23
CA PRO A 33 12.61 -31.57 7.38
C PRO A 33 11.95 -31.55 6.00
N GLN A 34 11.85 -32.72 5.37
CA GLN A 34 11.18 -32.97 4.09
C GLN A 34 9.66 -32.88 4.27
N THR A 35 9.19 -31.75 4.80
CA THR A 35 7.79 -31.52 5.14
C THR A 35 7.23 -30.50 4.18
N ILE A 36 6.14 -30.89 3.51
CA ILE A 36 5.35 -30.07 2.58
C ILE A 36 4.98 -28.71 3.24
N THR A 37 4.97 -28.65 4.57
CA THR A 37 4.85 -27.45 5.39
C THR A 37 5.73 -26.27 4.94
N TRP A 38 6.98 -26.49 4.55
CA TRP A 38 7.83 -25.39 4.07
C TRP A 38 7.36 -24.79 2.74
N LEU A 39 6.76 -25.62 1.89
CA LEU A 39 6.16 -25.17 0.64
C LEU A 39 4.92 -24.32 0.91
N PHE A 40 4.08 -24.72 1.88
CA PHE A 40 2.95 -23.89 2.33
C PHE A 40 3.39 -22.58 2.97
N ILE A 41 4.43 -22.58 3.81
CA ILE A 41 4.99 -21.36 4.42
C ILE A 41 5.53 -20.43 3.33
N GLY A 42 6.30 -20.96 2.38
CA GLY A 42 6.84 -20.20 1.26
C GLY A 42 5.72 -19.58 0.41
N LEU A 43 4.72 -20.38 0.03
CA LEU A 43 3.58 -19.92 -0.75
C LEU A 43 2.77 -18.85 0.00
N THR A 44 2.49 -19.07 1.28
CA THR A 44 1.73 -18.12 2.11
C THR A 44 2.49 -16.81 2.26
N SER A 45 3.80 -16.86 2.51
CA SER A 45 4.67 -15.69 2.60
C SER A 45 4.64 -14.88 1.30
N ILE A 46 4.75 -15.56 0.15
CA ILE A 46 4.64 -14.94 -1.17
C ILE A 46 3.30 -14.22 -1.33
N VAL A 47 2.18 -14.90 -1.05
CA VAL A 47 0.84 -14.31 -1.18
C VAL A 47 0.67 -13.08 -0.28
N VAL A 48 1.14 -13.15 0.97
CA VAL A 48 1.07 -12.03 1.92
C VAL A 48 1.91 -10.85 1.43
N VAL A 49 3.13 -11.10 0.96
CA VAL A 49 4.03 -10.04 0.44
C VAL A 49 3.42 -9.38 -0.79
N PHE A 50 2.94 -10.16 -1.76
CA PHE A 50 2.31 -9.59 -2.97
C PHE A 50 1.01 -8.86 -2.64
N GLY A 51 0.18 -9.41 -1.76
CA GLY A 51 -1.04 -8.74 -1.29
C GLY A 51 -0.74 -7.42 -0.58
N TYR A 52 0.30 -7.41 0.26
CA TYR A 52 0.75 -6.20 0.95
C TYR A 52 1.30 -5.15 -0.02
N ILE A 53 2.14 -5.55 -0.99
CA ILE A 53 2.66 -4.66 -2.02
C ILE A 53 1.53 -4.09 -2.86
N ALA A 54 0.60 -4.93 -3.33
CA ALA A 54 -0.55 -4.49 -4.11
C ALA A 54 -1.41 -3.51 -3.31
N HIS A 55 -1.72 -3.82 -2.05
CA HIS A 55 -2.48 -2.93 -1.17
C HIS A 55 -1.79 -1.58 -0.99
N ARG A 56 -0.49 -1.58 -0.71
CA ARG A 56 0.29 -0.37 -0.51
C ARG A 56 0.46 0.43 -1.80
N TYR A 57 0.58 -0.25 -2.94
CA TYR A 57 0.63 0.36 -4.26
C TYR A 57 -0.70 1.03 -4.61
N HIS A 58 -1.84 0.37 -4.36
CA HIS A 58 -3.16 0.99 -4.52
C HIS A 58 -3.33 2.22 -3.62
N GLN A 59 -2.88 2.16 -2.36
CA GLN A 59 -2.88 3.33 -1.49
C GLN A 59 -1.95 4.45 -2.00
N TYR A 60 -0.79 4.08 -2.53
CA TYR A 60 0.16 5.02 -3.10
C TYR A 60 -0.45 5.74 -4.31
N LEU A 61 -1.01 5.01 -5.28
CA LEU A 61 -1.66 5.60 -6.46
C LEU A 61 -2.77 6.58 -6.10
N LYS A 62 -3.60 6.26 -5.09
CA LYS A 62 -4.62 7.19 -4.59
C LYS A 62 -4.02 8.51 -4.11
N ARG A 63 -2.89 8.45 -3.40
CA ARG A 63 -2.18 9.64 -2.91
C ARG A 63 -1.43 10.38 -4.03
N THR A 64 -0.91 9.66 -5.02
CA THR A 64 -0.24 10.25 -6.18
C THR A 64 -1.19 11.13 -6.99
N TYR A 65 -2.41 10.63 -7.26
CA TYR A 65 -3.43 11.40 -7.97
C TYR A 65 -3.76 12.72 -7.24
N LEU A 66 -3.95 12.70 -5.92
CA LEU A 66 -4.23 13.92 -5.15
C LEU A 66 -3.07 14.93 -5.21
N ARG A 67 -1.82 14.43 -5.19
CA ARG A 67 -0.63 15.27 -5.33
C ARG A 67 -0.53 15.91 -6.72
N GLU A 68 -0.84 15.14 -7.76
CA GLU A 68 -0.88 15.65 -9.15
C GLU A 68 -2.01 16.67 -9.33
N ALA A 69 -3.20 16.41 -8.78
CA ALA A 69 -4.31 17.34 -8.82
C ALA A 69 -3.97 18.67 -8.13
N TRP A 70 -3.28 18.62 -6.98
CA TRP A 70 -2.80 19.84 -6.32
C TRP A 70 -1.75 20.60 -7.15
N ALA A 71 -0.82 19.90 -7.80
CA ALA A 71 0.15 20.53 -8.69
C ALA A 71 -0.51 21.17 -9.92
N LEU A 72 -1.53 20.53 -10.50
CA LEU A 72 -2.34 21.09 -11.58
C LEU A 72 -3.11 22.33 -11.12
N PHE A 73 -3.69 22.31 -9.92
CA PHE A 73 -4.35 23.48 -9.35
C PHE A 73 -3.39 24.67 -9.23
N GLN A 74 -2.17 24.46 -8.70
CA GLN A 74 -1.17 25.52 -8.61
C GLN A 74 -0.78 26.09 -9.98
N LYS A 75 -0.63 25.22 -10.98
CA LYS A 75 -0.35 25.63 -12.36
C LYS A 75 -1.48 26.49 -12.92
N TYR A 76 -2.73 26.04 -12.81
CA TYR A 76 -3.88 26.80 -13.31
C TYR A 76 -4.13 28.10 -12.53
N GLU A 77 -3.83 28.12 -11.24
CA GLU A 77 -3.87 29.34 -10.42
C GLU A 77 -2.87 30.39 -10.93
N HIS A 78 -1.65 29.95 -11.28
CA HIS A 78 -0.60 30.81 -11.85
C HIS A 78 -0.95 31.31 -13.25
N GLU A 79 -1.47 30.43 -14.12
CA GLU A 79 -1.95 30.78 -15.47
C GLU A 79 -3.27 31.57 -15.46
N GLN A 80 -3.88 31.79 -14.29
CA GLN A 80 -5.20 32.38 -14.11
C GLN A 80 -6.29 31.68 -14.96
N ASN A 81 -6.13 30.38 -15.20
CA ASN A 81 -7.05 29.59 -16.00
C ASN A 81 -8.21 29.06 -15.14
N ILE A 82 -9.20 29.90 -14.95
CA ILE A 82 -10.35 29.63 -14.08
C ILE A 82 -11.22 28.49 -14.59
N ALA A 83 -11.37 28.38 -15.93
CA ALA A 83 -12.12 27.29 -16.53
C ALA A 83 -11.49 25.92 -16.23
N ALA A 84 -10.16 25.83 -16.28
CA ALA A 84 -9.44 24.62 -15.91
C ALA A 84 -9.58 24.29 -14.41
N ILE A 85 -9.57 25.30 -13.53
CA ILE A 85 -9.82 25.10 -12.09
C ILE A 85 -11.22 24.54 -11.83
N ALA A 86 -12.24 25.08 -12.50
CA ALA A 86 -13.63 24.61 -12.37
C ALA A 86 -13.79 23.16 -12.87
N GLN A 87 -13.17 22.82 -14.00
CA GLN A 87 -13.17 21.44 -14.51
C GLN A 87 -12.43 20.49 -13.55
N LEU A 88 -11.27 20.89 -13.05
CA LEU A 88 -10.49 20.11 -12.10
C LEU A 88 -11.27 19.85 -10.80
N MET A 89 -12.03 20.85 -10.32
CA MET A 89 -12.89 20.73 -9.15
C MET A 89 -14.03 19.73 -9.38
N LYS A 90 -14.68 19.73 -10.56
CA LYS A 90 -15.68 18.71 -10.93
C LYS A 90 -15.08 17.31 -11.00
N GLN A 91 -13.89 17.17 -11.60
CA GLN A 91 -13.19 15.87 -11.68
C GLN A 91 -12.81 15.33 -10.31
N LEU A 92 -12.25 16.17 -9.44
CA LEU A 92 -11.91 15.81 -8.06
C LEU A 92 -13.16 15.40 -7.27
N ALA A 93 -14.26 16.16 -7.40
CA ALA A 93 -15.50 15.82 -6.73
C ALA A 93 -16.03 14.46 -7.19
N HIS A 94 -16.02 14.19 -8.50
CA HIS A 94 -16.46 12.90 -9.04
C HIS A 94 -15.61 11.73 -8.51
N GLN A 95 -14.30 11.92 -8.39
CA GLN A 95 -13.40 10.89 -7.89
C GLN A 95 -13.47 10.70 -6.37
N HIS A 96 -13.71 11.77 -5.61
CA HIS A 96 -13.82 11.72 -4.15
C HIS A 96 -15.18 11.16 -3.69
N TRP A 97 -16.25 11.44 -4.43
CA TRP A 97 -17.61 10.95 -4.16
C TRP A 97 -18.20 10.14 -5.33
N PRO A 98 -17.71 8.90 -5.56
CA PRO A 98 -18.11 8.08 -6.71
C PRO A 98 -19.54 7.56 -6.67
N LYS A 99 -20.23 7.64 -5.52
CA LYS A 99 -21.62 7.17 -5.35
C LYS A 99 -22.68 8.24 -5.61
N SER A 100 -22.26 9.49 -5.78
CA SER A 100 -23.16 10.59 -6.12
C SER A 100 -23.13 10.82 -7.63
N ASP A 101 -24.30 10.97 -8.25
CA ASP A 101 -24.49 11.32 -9.67
C ASP A 101 -24.05 12.77 -9.96
N ILE A 102 -22.80 13.11 -9.62
CA ILE A 102 -22.19 14.43 -9.80
C ILE A 102 -22.19 14.83 -11.28
N GLY A 103 -22.14 13.85 -12.19
CA GLY A 103 -22.16 14.08 -13.63
C GLY A 103 -23.49 14.59 -14.18
N THR A 104 -24.61 14.36 -13.46
CA THR A 104 -25.95 14.80 -13.91
C THR A 104 -26.43 16.05 -13.18
N MET A 105 -25.72 16.49 -12.13
CA MET A 105 -26.07 17.67 -11.35
C MET A 105 -25.91 18.96 -12.17
N THR A 106 -26.88 19.85 -12.03
CA THR A 106 -26.76 21.24 -12.50
C THR A 106 -25.67 22.00 -11.72
N ASN A 107 -25.20 23.13 -12.24
CA ASN A 107 -24.17 23.93 -11.55
C ASN A 107 -24.60 24.39 -10.14
N GLN A 108 -25.91 24.61 -9.92
CA GLN A 108 -26.46 25.01 -8.63
C GLN A 108 -26.53 23.83 -7.65
N GLU A 109 -27.00 22.66 -8.11
CA GLU A 109 -27.03 21.44 -7.30
C GLU A 109 -25.62 21.00 -6.92
N PHE A 110 -24.67 21.09 -7.85
CA PHE A 110 -23.27 20.81 -7.59
C PHE A 110 -22.69 21.77 -6.53
N ALA A 111 -23.00 23.06 -6.62
CA ALA A 111 -22.54 24.03 -5.64
C ALA A 111 -23.09 23.76 -4.23
N GLN A 112 -24.38 23.40 -4.13
CA GLN A 112 -24.99 23.00 -2.86
C GLN A 112 -24.38 21.72 -2.31
N PHE A 113 -24.16 20.73 -3.17
CA PHE A 113 -23.52 19.47 -2.80
C PHE A 113 -22.14 19.71 -2.20
N ILE A 114 -21.28 20.50 -2.84
CA ILE A 114 -19.93 20.81 -2.33
C ILE A 114 -20.00 21.55 -1.00
N CYS A 115 -20.92 22.51 -0.84
CA CYS A 115 -21.12 23.19 0.43
C CYS A 115 -21.57 22.26 1.56
N GLN A 116 -22.33 21.21 1.25
CA GLN A 116 -22.79 20.21 2.23
C GLN A 116 -21.73 19.14 2.52
N SER A 117 -20.93 18.76 1.53
CA SER A 117 -19.93 17.68 1.64
C SER A 117 -18.58 18.14 2.19
N SER A 118 -18.31 19.45 2.16
CA SER A 118 -17.08 20.09 2.63
C SER A 118 -17.21 20.59 4.07
N ALA A 119 -16.18 20.42 4.89
CA ALA A 119 -16.10 21.07 6.20
C ALA A 119 -15.75 22.57 6.08
N THR A 120 -15.11 22.98 4.97
CA THR A 120 -14.89 24.40 4.68
C THR A 120 -16.20 25.14 4.43
N LYS A 121 -16.37 26.29 5.08
CA LYS A 121 -17.48 27.24 4.85
C LYS A 121 -17.37 27.88 3.46
N LEU A 122 -17.82 27.16 2.44
CA LEU A 122 -18.01 27.67 1.09
C LEU A 122 -19.42 28.23 0.96
N HIS A 123 -19.57 29.29 0.17
CA HIS A 123 -20.89 29.80 -0.19
C HIS A 123 -21.30 29.22 -1.56
N SER A 124 -22.50 28.65 -1.65
CA SER A 124 -22.97 27.99 -2.87
C SER A 124 -22.97 28.94 -4.07
N VAL A 125 -23.27 30.23 -3.85
CA VAL A 125 -23.25 31.27 -4.87
C VAL A 125 -21.86 31.44 -5.51
N GLN A 126 -20.79 31.35 -4.72
CA GLN A 126 -19.42 31.50 -5.23
C GLN A 126 -19.02 30.32 -6.11
N ILE A 127 -19.43 29.11 -5.72
CA ILE A 127 -19.16 27.90 -6.49
C ILE A 127 -19.98 27.88 -7.78
N SER A 128 -21.26 28.26 -7.74
CA SER A 128 -22.08 28.33 -8.95
C SER A 128 -21.53 29.38 -9.92
N GLN A 129 -21.09 30.54 -9.41
CA GLN A 129 -20.44 31.57 -10.21
C GLN A 129 -19.14 31.06 -10.84
N LEU A 130 -18.27 30.36 -10.10
CA LEU A 130 -17.07 29.71 -10.62
C LEU A 130 -17.41 28.70 -11.75
N MET A 131 -18.46 27.90 -11.56
CA MET A 131 -18.88 26.91 -12.56
C MET A 131 -19.50 27.55 -13.80
N GLU A 132 -20.18 28.68 -13.66
CA GLU A 132 -20.65 29.47 -14.80
C GLU A 132 -19.49 30.17 -15.50
N SER A 133 -18.49 30.60 -14.73
CA SER A 133 -17.32 31.32 -15.21
C SER A 133 -16.44 30.44 -16.11
N SER A 134 -16.50 29.11 -15.98
CA SER A 134 -15.83 28.18 -16.90
C SER A 134 -16.38 28.20 -18.33
N TYR A 135 -17.62 28.67 -18.50
CA TYR A 135 -18.26 28.83 -19.81
C TYR A 135 -18.09 30.25 -20.37
N ARG A 136 -17.48 31.17 -19.63
CA ARG A 136 -17.21 32.55 -20.06
C ARG A 136 -15.75 32.70 -20.49
N ALA A 137 -15.52 33.50 -21.53
CA ALA A 137 -14.19 33.69 -22.11
C ALA A 137 -13.19 34.44 -21.21
N SER A 138 -13.66 35.24 -20.26
CA SER A 138 -12.79 36.01 -19.36
C SER A 138 -13.45 36.22 -17.99
N PRO A 139 -13.46 35.19 -17.13
CA PRO A 139 -13.98 35.33 -15.79
C PRO A 139 -12.99 36.08 -14.88
N THR A 140 -13.50 36.92 -13.99
CA THR A 140 -12.70 37.58 -12.95
C THR A 140 -13.11 37.00 -11.61
N LEU A 141 -12.17 36.32 -10.93
CA LEU A 141 -12.35 35.86 -9.56
C LEU A 141 -11.83 36.90 -8.59
N THR A 142 -12.60 37.14 -7.54
CA THR A 142 -12.18 37.96 -6.39
C THR A 142 -11.12 37.18 -5.58
N ASP A 143 -10.17 37.89 -4.95
CA ASP A 143 -9.14 37.25 -4.12
C ASP A 143 -9.71 36.38 -2.99
N LEU A 144 -10.85 36.78 -2.43
CA LEU A 144 -11.57 36.01 -1.40
C LEU A 144 -12.05 34.66 -1.92
N GLU A 145 -12.55 34.62 -3.16
CA GLU A 145 -13.05 33.40 -3.80
C GLU A 145 -11.90 32.46 -4.13
N ARG A 146 -10.79 33.00 -4.64
CA ARG A 146 -9.55 32.26 -4.90
C ARG A 146 -9.04 31.59 -3.61
N GLN A 147 -9.04 32.30 -2.49
CA GLN A 147 -8.63 31.73 -1.20
C GLN A 147 -9.58 30.64 -0.72
N ALA A 148 -10.90 30.81 -0.90
CA ALA A 148 -11.89 29.80 -0.50
C ALA A 148 -11.72 28.51 -1.31
N ILE A 149 -11.56 28.62 -2.62
CA ILE A 149 -11.29 27.48 -3.52
C ILE A 149 -9.98 26.78 -3.12
N ARG A 150 -8.92 27.55 -2.87
CA ARG A 150 -7.63 26.99 -2.44
C ARG A 150 -7.73 26.22 -1.13
N ARG A 151 -8.51 26.70 -0.17
CA ARG A 151 -8.76 25.99 1.11
C ARG A 151 -9.49 24.67 0.86
N TRP A 152 -10.51 24.66 0.01
CA TRP A 152 -11.23 23.45 -0.35
C TRP A 152 -10.33 22.42 -1.04
N PHE A 153 -9.53 22.84 -2.03
CA PHE A 153 -8.57 21.95 -2.69
C PHE A 153 -7.58 21.36 -1.69
N LYS A 154 -7.12 22.16 -0.71
CA LYS A 154 -6.23 21.67 0.34
C LYS A 154 -6.94 20.65 1.24
N GLU A 155 -8.20 20.87 1.61
CA GLU A 155 -8.99 19.93 2.41
C GLU A 155 -9.20 18.59 1.68
N VAL A 156 -9.47 18.61 0.38
CA VAL A 156 -9.74 17.38 -0.40
C VAL A 156 -8.46 16.63 -0.78
N THR A 157 -7.32 17.32 -0.85
CA THR A 157 -6.04 16.72 -1.29
C THR A 157 -5.05 16.39 -0.16
N CYS A 158 -5.16 17.00 1.02
CA CYS A 158 -4.29 16.76 2.20
C CYS A 158 -4.95 15.86 3.23
#